data_AF-A0AAV9B1A2-F1
#
_entry.id   AF-A0AAV9B1A2-F1
#
_cell.length_a   1.000
_cell.length_b   1.000
_cell.length_c   1.000
_cell.angle_alpha   90.00
_cell.angle_beta   90.00
_cell.angle_gamma   90.00
#
_symmetry.space_group_name_H-M   'P 1'
#
loop_
_entity.id
_entity.type
_entity.pdbx_description
1 polymer ?
#
loop_
_entity_poly.entity_id
_entity_poly.type
_entity_poly.pdbx_seq_one_letter_code
_entity_poly.pdbx_strand_id
1 'polypeptide(L)'
;MAASNNAPSGIDKEQIFGMAEKEMEYRVDLFNKLTQTCFNKCIEKRYKESELNMGENSCIDRCVSKYWQVSTHFFVVFFSLN
;
A
#
# COMPACT_ATOMS: atom_id res chain seq x y z
N MET A 1 17.71 -24.69 -37.26
CA MET A 1 16.31 -24.87 -37.67
C MET A 1 15.73 -25.95 -36.77
N ALA A 2 14.73 -25.81 -35.91
CA ALA A 2 13.84 -24.71 -35.53
C ALA A 2 13.42 -24.96 -34.07
N ALA A 3 13.39 -23.93 -33.22
CA ALA A 3 12.78 -24.01 -31.90
C ALA A 3 11.32 -23.58 -32.03
N SER A 4 10.41 -24.55 -32.03
CA SER A 4 8.97 -24.31 -31.97
C SER A 4 8.60 -24.03 -30.51
N ASN A 5 8.79 -22.78 -30.07
CA ASN A 5 8.22 -22.32 -28.80
C ASN A 5 6.75 -21.98 -29.07
N ASN A 6 5.88 -22.88 -28.64
CA ASN A 6 4.45 -22.72 -28.57
C ASN A 6 4.15 -21.43 -27.78
N ALA A 7 3.82 -20.37 -28.51
CA ALA A 7 3.31 -19.14 -27.92
C ALA A 7 1.95 -19.46 -27.29
N PRO A 8 1.70 -19.15 -26.01
CA PRO A 8 0.35 -19.22 -25.50
C PRO A 8 -0.47 -18.14 -26.22
N SER A 9 -1.49 -18.64 -26.90
CA SER A 9 -2.58 -17.96 -27.56
C SER A 9 -3.18 -16.85 -26.68
N GLY A 10 -3.60 -15.76 -27.33
CA GLY A 10 -4.06 -14.54 -26.69
C GLY A 10 -5.23 -14.67 -25.71
N ILE A 11 -5.35 -13.62 -24.90
CA ILE A 11 -6.32 -13.39 -23.81
C ILE A 11 -5.96 -14.23 -22.58
N ASP A 12 -5.01 -13.80 -21.75
CA ASP A 12 -5.31 -12.95 -20.58
C ASP A 12 -4.54 -11.62 -20.52
N LYS A 13 -3.99 -11.09 -21.62
CA LYS A 13 -3.27 -9.81 -21.56
C LYS A 13 -4.11 -8.69 -20.95
N GLU A 14 -5.39 -8.58 -21.31
CA GLU A 14 -6.33 -7.58 -20.78
C GLU A 14 -6.65 -7.81 -19.29
N GLN A 15 -6.76 -9.06 -18.86
CA GLN A 15 -7.03 -9.42 -17.46
C GLN A 15 -5.79 -9.24 -16.57
N ILE A 16 -4.61 -9.54 -17.09
CA ILE A 16 -3.32 -9.33 -16.43
C ILE A 16 -3.03 -7.83 -16.28
N PHE A 17 -3.33 -7.01 -17.29
CA PHE A 17 -3.21 -5.55 -17.17
C PHE A 17 -4.23 -4.98 -16.18
N GLY A 18 -5.49 -5.45 -16.18
CA GLY A 18 -6.50 -5.00 -15.22
C GLY A 18 -6.20 -5.38 -13.76
N MET A 19 -5.52 -6.50 -13.52
CA MET A 19 -5.02 -6.87 -12.19
C MET A 19 -3.80 -6.05 -11.79
N ALA A 20 -2.84 -5.84 -12.71
CA ALA A 20 -1.65 -5.05 -12.46
C ALA A 20 -1.97 -3.57 -12.20
N GLU A 21 -2.97 -3.02 -12.88
CA GLU A 21 -3.46 -1.65 -12.67
C GLU A 21 -4.12 -1.49 -11.29
N LYS A 22 -4.94 -2.47 -10.88
CA LYS A 22 -5.55 -2.51 -9.54
C LYS A 22 -4.52 -2.62 -8.42
N GLU A 23 -3.45 -3.37 -8.60
CA GLU A 23 -2.36 -3.42 -7.60
C GLU A 23 -1.66 -2.06 -7.43
N MET A 24 -1.54 -1.29 -8.52
CA MET A 24 -0.91 0.03 -8.48
C MET A 24 -1.81 1.07 -7.83
N GLU A 25 -3.11 1.07 -8.13
CA GLU A 25 -4.09 1.93 -7.45
C GLU A 25 -4.17 1.62 -5.94
N TYR A 26 -4.11 0.33 -5.57
CA TYR A 26 -4.16 -0.09 -4.17
C TYR A 26 -2.99 0.46 -3.36
N ARG A 27 -1.79 0.58 -3.96
CA ARG A 27 -0.63 1.19 -3.29
C ARG A 27 -0.87 2.67 -2.99
N VAL A 28 -1.48 3.40 -3.91
CA VAL A 28 -1.74 4.84 -3.73
C VAL A 28 -2.83 5.07 -2.67
N ASP A 29 -3.91 4.29 -2.71
CA ASP A 29 -4.97 4.38 -1.70
C ASP A 29 -4.45 4.00 -0.29
N LEU A 30 -3.55 3.01 -0.21
CA LEU A 30 -2.87 2.64 1.03
C LEU A 30 -2.06 3.81 1.62
N PHE A 31 -1.26 4.50 0.80
CA PHE A 31 -0.48 5.65 1.26
C PHE A 31 -1.38 6.79 1.74
N ASN A 32 -2.49 7.06 1.05
CA ASN A 32 -3.45 8.09 1.48
C ASN A 32 -4.07 7.75 2.84
N LYS A 33 -4.53 6.51 3.04
CA LYS A 33 -5.10 6.07 4.32
C LYS A 33 -4.07 6.00 5.44
N LEU A 34 -2.84 5.57 5.15
CA LEU A 34 -1.71 5.58 6.09
C LEU A 34 -1.46 7.00 6.61
N THR A 35 -1.27 7.96 5.70
CA THR A 35 -0.99 9.34 6.06
C THR A 35 -2.11 9.94 6.89
N GLN A 36 -3.37 9.78 6.49
CA GLN A 36 -4.49 10.30 7.28
C GLN A 36 -4.61 9.63 8.67
N THR A 37 -4.36 8.33 8.77
CA THR A 37 -4.42 7.60 10.04
C THR A 37 -3.33 8.06 10.99
N CYS A 38 -2.09 8.16 10.51
CA CYS A 38 -0.97 8.59 11.33
C CYS A 38 -1.04 10.08 11.67
N PHE A 39 -1.54 10.91 10.76
CA PHE A 39 -1.80 12.32 11.05
C PHE A 39 -2.83 12.47 12.18
N ASN A 40 -3.97 11.77 12.11
CA ASN A 40 -4.99 11.83 13.18
C ASN A 40 -4.52 11.23 14.53
N LYS A 41 -3.61 10.26 14.52
CA LYS A 41 -3.11 9.59 15.73
C LYS A 41 -1.96 10.32 16.39
N CYS A 42 -1.09 10.94 15.60
CA CYS A 42 0.17 11.51 16.08
C CYS A 42 0.19 13.04 16.10
N ILE A 43 -0.64 13.71 15.28
CA ILE A 43 -0.74 15.17 15.27
C ILE A 43 -1.98 15.56 16.10
N GLU A 44 -1.74 16.26 17.21
CA GLU A 44 -2.81 16.71 18.09
C GLU A 44 -3.51 17.95 17.50
N LYS A 45 -4.84 18.07 17.64
CA LYS A 45 -5.63 19.20 17.09
C LYS A 45 -5.23 20.58 17.64
N ARG A 46 -4.50 20.61 18.75
CA ARG A 46 -3.96 21.84 19.33
C ARG A 46 -2.56 22.06 18.77
N TYR A 47 -2.50 22.60 17.56
CA TYR A 47 -1.26 23.10 16.95
C TYR A 47 -0.67 24.20 17.84
N LYS A 48 0.22 23.82 18.77
CA LYS A 48 0.91 24.77 19.65
C LYS A 48 2.06 25.47 18.93
N GLU A 49 2.68 24.81 17.96
CA GLU A 49 3.83 25.29 17.20
C GLU A 49 3.75 24.78 15.75
N SER A 50 4.41 25.49 14.82
CA SER A 50 4.42 25.15 13.39
C SER A 50 5.44 24.06 13.03
N GLU A 51 6.23 23.59 13.99
CA GLU A 51 7.26 22.56 13.81
C GLU A 51 6.82 21.25 14.49
N LEU A 52 7.02 20.13 13.79
CA LEU A 52 6.78 18.80 14.36
C LEU A 52 7.73 18.57 15.53
N ASN A 53 7.17 18.36 16.72
CA ASN A 53 7.97 18.09 17.90
C ASN A 53 8.61 16.68 17.77
N MET A 54 9.75 16.46 18.43
CA MET A 54 10.49 15.19 18.35
C MET A 54 9.63 13.97 18.74
N GLY A 55 8.63 14.18 19.62
CA GLY A 55 7.63 13.19 19.99
C GLY A 55 6.65 12.80 18.87
N GLU A 56 6.28 13.74 17.99
CA GLU A 56 5.38 13.50 16.86
C GLU A 56 6.08 12.69 15.76
N ASN A 57 7.35 13.02 15.46
CA ASN A 57 8.18 12.25 14.52
C ASN A 57 8.33 10.78 14.99
N SER A 58 8.58 10.57 16.29
CA SER A 58 8.70 9.24 16.87
C SER A 58 7.37 8.46 16.85
N CYS A 59 6.24 9.16 16.99
CA CYS A 59 4.91 8.55 16.89
C CYS A 59 4.61 8.10 15.46
N ILE A 60 4.94 8.94 14.46
CA ILE A 60 4.70 8.66 13.04
C ILE A 60 5.42 7.37 12.63
N ASP A 61 6.70 7.20 12.98
CA ASP A 61 7.48 6.00 12.66
C ASP A 61 6.84 4.70 13.24
N ARG A 62 6.39 4.77 14.50
CA ARG A 62 5.66 3.66 15.16
C ARG A 62 4.30 3.41 14.51
N CYS A 63 3.59 4.46 14.10
CA CYS A 63 2.30 4.36 13.45
C CYS A 63 2.42 3.66 12.09
N VAL A 64 3.40 4.08 11.28
CA VAL A 64 3.71 3.49 9.98
C VAL A 64 4.03 2.02 10.15
N SER A 65 4.95 1.66 11.05
CA SER A 65 5.31 0.26 11.32
C SER A 65 4.09 -0.62 11.69
N LYS A 66 3.20 -0.13 12.56
CA LYS A 66 1.97 -0.85 12.93
C LYS A 66 1.00 -0.97 11.75
N TYR A 67 0.85 0.08 10.96
CA TYR A 67 -0.08 0.11 9.83
C TYR A 67 0.36 -0.85 8.71
N TRP A 68 1.66 -0.92 8.43
CA TRP A 68 2.23 -1.89 7.48
C TRP A 68 2.06 -3.33 7.94
N GLN A 69 2.25 -3.65 9.22
CA GLN A 69 2.01 -5.00 9.72
C GLN A 69 0.58 -5.48 9.47
N VAL A 70 -0.41 -4.61 9.73
CA VAL A 70 -1.82 -4.93 9.49
C VAL A 70 -2.12 -4.97 8.00
N SER A 71 -1.62 -4.01 7.22
CA SER A 71 -1.92 -3.89 5.79
C SER A 71 -1.28 -4.98 4.96
N THR A 72 -0.03 -5.37 5.25
CA THR A 72 0.67 -6.48 4.58
C THR A 72 0.03 -7.81 4.95
N HIS A 73 -0.33 -8.02 6.22
CA HIS A 73 -1.06 -9.23 6.63
C HIS A 73 -2.41 -9.32 5.92
N PHE A 74 -3.15 -8.21 5.82
CA PHE A 74 -4.42 -8.18 5.11
C PHE A 74 -4.25 -8.43 3.60
N PHE A 75 -3.23 -7.85 2.98
CA PHE A 75 -2.97 -8.03 1.54
C PHE A 75 -2.55 -9.46 1.20
N VAL A 76 -1.65 -10.07 1.98
CA VAL A 76 -1.24 -11.48 1.78
C VAL A 76 -2.42 -12.42 2.02
N VAL A 77 -3.23 -12.21 3.07
CA VAL A 77 -4.40 -13.04 3.34
C VAL A 77 -5.45 -12.89 2.24
N PHE A 78 -5.72 -11.66 1.78
CA PHE A 78 -6.69 -11.42 0.70
C PHE A 78 -6.23 -12.01 -0.64
N PHE A 79 -4.94 -11.88 -0.97
CA PHE A 79 -4.37 -12.46 -2.19
C PHE A 79 -4.24 -13.99 -2.11
N SER A 80 -4.04 -14.58 -0.92
CA SER A 80 -4.10 -16.04 -0.75
C SER A 80 -5.52 -16.61 -0.68
N LEU A 81 -6.55 -15.76 -0.49
CA LEU A 81 -7.96 -16.19 -0.48
C LEU A 81 -8.68 -15.98 -1.83
N ASN A 82 -8.05 -15.31 -2.81
CA ASN A 82 -8.56 -15.11 -4.16
C ASN A 82 -7.85 -16.04 -5.14
#